data_AF-G0QJD9-F1
#
_entry.id   AF-G0QJD9-F1
#
_cell.length_a   1.000
_cell.length_b   1.000
_cell.length_c   1.000
_cell.angle_alpha   90.00
_cell.angle_beta   90.00
_cell.angle_gamma   90.00
#
_symmetry.space_group_name_H-M   'P 1'
#
loop_
_entity.id
_entity.type
_entity.pdbx_description
1 polymer ?
#
loop_
_entity_poly.entity_id
_entity_poly.type
_entity_poly.pdbx_seq_one_letter_code
_entity_poly.pdbx_strand_id
1 'polypeptide(L)'
;MGQLIHKFNNNIQIQNLNLLIQLYNLKNYTISDLFDCIEVIDKHYPSSYRLLYKEFDEIFGSLTDDTEPIFTQLANHEEKTEKAVDLYESLALICLFSGDLFENKIHFIFRLFDFDNSDSLEKTELIFTICTCVKSLCKIWNILIPKQEFFEGISQKYYI
;
A
#
# COMPACT_ATOMS: atom_id res chain seq x y z
N MET A 1 34.79 13.03 -7.60
CA MET A 1 33.87 11.87 -7.53
C MET A 1 33.48 11.47 -6.10
N GLY A 2 34.41 11.38 -5.14
CA GLY A 2 34.10 10.91 -3.77
C GLY A 2 33.07 11.74 -2.97
N GLN A 3 33.05 13.07 -3.10
CA GLN A 3 32.09 13.93 -2.37
C GLN A 3 30.65 13.84 -2.92
N LEU A 4 30.48 13.57 -4.22
CA LEU A 4 29.16 13.40 -4.83
C LEU A 4 28.54 12.04 -4.47
N ILE A 5 29.35 10.98 -4.46
CA ILE A 5 28.93 9.64 -4.03
C ILE A 5 28.54 9.64 -2.54
N HIS A 6 29.30 10.34 -1.69
CA HIS A 6 28.95 10.49 -0.27
C HIS A 6 27.65 11.25 -0.06
N LYS A 7 27.42 12.36 -0.77
CA LYS A 7 26.15 13.10 -0.69
C LYS A 7 24.98 12.26 -1.18
N PHE A 8 25.16 11.50 -2.26
CA PHE A 8 24.13 10.62 -2.81
C PHE A 8 23.77 9.49 -1.82
N ASN A 9 24.76 8.82 -1.23
CA ASN A 9 24.54 7.77 -0.25
C ASN A 9 23.88 8.31 1.04
N ASN A 10 24.25 9.51 1.49
CA ASN A 10 23.60 10.15 2.63
C ASN A 10 22.13 10.49 2.34
N ASN A 11 21.83 10.97 1.13
CA ASN A 11 20.44 11.27 0.74
C ASN A 11 19.57 10.01 0.70
N ILE A 12 20.08 8.89 0.19
CA ILE A 12 19.36 7.59 0.22
C ILE A 12 19.10 7.14 1.66
N GLN A 13 20.08 7.27 2.54
CA GLN A 13 19.92 6.91 3.95
C GLN A 13 18.85 7.76 4.66
N ILE A 14 18.83 9.07 4.39
CA ILE A 14 17.83 9.99 4.96
C ILE A 14 16.42 9.68 4.43
N GLN A 15 16.27 9.44 3.13
CA GLN A 15 14.97 9.08 2.54
C GLN A 15 14.42 7.77 3.13
N ASN A 16 15.27 6.76 3.29
CA ASN A 16 14.89 5.51 3.94
C ASN A 16 14.50 5.70 5.40
N LEU A 17 15.21 6.58 6.13
CA LEU A 17 14.87 6.89 7.52
C LEU A 17 13.51 7.58 7.63
N ASN A 18 13.25 8.57 6.78
CA ASN A 18 11.95 9.27 6.75
C ASN A 18 10.81 8.29 6.48
N LEU A 19 10.96 7.41 5.48
CA LEU A 19 9.98 6.36 5.19
C LEU A 19 9.72 5.47 6.42
N LEU A 20 10.79 4.98 7.07
CA LEU A 20 10.66 4.12 8.25
C LEU A 20 9.96 4.83 9.42
N ILE A 21 10.21 6.13 9.62
CA ILE A 21 9.51 6.94 10.63
C ILE A 21 8.01 6.95 10.32
N GLN A 22 7.62 7.24 9.08
CA GLN A 22 6.19 7.29 8.73
C GLN A 22 5.52 5.92 8.85
N LEU A 23 6.18 4.84 8.40
CA LEU A 23 5.67 3.49 8.59
C LEU A 23 5.55 3.09 10.08
N TYR A 24 6.44 3.59 10.93
CA TYR A 24 6.35 3.39 12.37
C TYR A 24 5.19 4.20 12.98
N ASN A 25 4.95 5.42 12.51
CA ASN A 25 3.87 6.29 12.97
C ASN A 25 2.49 5.70 12.69
N LEU A 26 2.34 4.93 11.61
CA LEU A 26 1.09 4.21 11.30
C LEU A 26 0.64 3.26 12.43
N LYS A 27 1.55 2.81 13.29
CA LYS A 27 1.20 1.99 14.47
C LYS A 27 0.33 2.71 15.50
N ASN A 28 0.22 4.04 15.42
CA ASN A 28 -0.64 4.82 16.30
C ASN A 28 -2.11 4.81 15.86
N TYR A 29 -2.40 4.27 14.68
CA TYR A 29 -3.74 4.21 14.09
C TYR A 29 -4.24 2.79 14.03
N THR A 30 -5.56 2.66 14.01
CA THR A 30 -6.31 1.41 13.95
C THR A 30 -7.04 1.30 12.63
N ILE A 31 -7.67 0.16 12.39
CA ILE A 31 -8.52 -0.02 11.21
C ILE A 31 -9.73 0.92 11.25
N SER A 32 -10.16 1.34 12.44
CA SER A 32 -11.20 2.37 12.57
C SER A 32 -10.82 3.67 11.86
N ASP A 33 -9.58 4.11 11.98
CA ASP A 33 -9.08 5.32 11.33
C ASP A 33 -9.00 5.15 9.80
N LEU A 34 -8.78 3.92 9.32
CA LEU A 34 -8.83 3.61 7.88
C LEU A 34 -10.24 3.68 7.32
N PHE A 35 -11.28 3.42 8.13
CA PHE A 35 -12.66 3.60 7.66
C PHE A 35 -12.96 5.06 7.36
N ASP A 36 -12.40 6.01 8.11
CA ASP A 36 -12.51 7.44 7.79
C ASP A 36 -11.89 7.76 6.40
N CYS A 37 -10.76 7.14 6.08
CA CYS A 37 -10.15 7.25 4.74
C CYS A 37 -11.06 6.66 3.65
N ILE A 38 -11.71 5.51 3.93
CA ILE A 38 -12.66 4.88 2.99
C ILE A 38 -13.86 5.80 2.76
N GLU A 39 -14.40 6.45 3.79
CA GLU A 39 -15.49 7.41 3.61
C GLU A 39 -15.10 8.58 2.70
N VAL A 40 -13.85 9.06 2.80
CA VAL A 40 -13.32 10.09 1.89
C VAL A 40 -13.24 9.55 0.46
N ILE A 41 -12.75 8.32 0.27
CA ILE A 41 -12.66 7.65 -1.03
C ILE A 41 -14.06 7.50 -1.66
N ASP A 42 -15.02 6.95 -0.93
CA ASP A 42 -16.38 6.72 -1.44
C ASP A 42 -17.09 8.02 -1.82
N LYS A 43 -16.80 9.10 -1.08
CA LYS A 43 -17.42 10.40 -1.31
C LYS A 43 -16.78 11.20 -2.43
N HIS A 44 -15.45 11.18 -2.54
CA HIS A 44 -14.68 12.08 -3.41
C HIS A 44 -14.06 11.37 -4.61
N TYR A 45 -13.79 10.06 -4.50
CA TYR A 45 -13.05 9.26 -5.47
C TYR A 45 -13.66 7.86 -5.75
N PRO A 46 -15.00 7.70 -5.89
CA PRO A 46 -15.67 6.40 -5.90
C PRO A 46 -15.33 5.49 -7.08
N SER A 47 -14.65 6.00 -8.11
CA SER A 47 -14.25 5.23 -9.30
C SER A 47 -12.75 5.27 -9.54
N SER A 48 -11.97 5.84 -8.61
CA SER A 48 -10.53 5.96 -8.73
C SER A 48 -9.86 4.71 -8.19
N TYR A 49 -9.04 4.07 -9.02
CA TYR A 49 -8.15 2.97 -8.62
C TYR A 49 -6.68 3.42 -8.58
N ARG A 50 -6.40 4.63 -9.07
CA ARG A 50 -5.10 5.30 -9.04
C ARG A 50 -5.24 6.63 -8.34
N LEU A 51 -4.29 6.96 -7.47
CA LEU A 51 -4.24 8.23 -6.76
C LEU A 51 -3.01 9.02 -7.15
N LEU A 52 -3.20 10.27 -7.54
CA LEU A 52 -2.13 11.27 -7.60
C LEU A 52 -1.73 11.70 -6.18
N TYR A 53 -0.57 12.34 -6.04
CA TYR A 53 -0.06 12.71 -4.71
C TYR A 53 -1.07 13.54 -3.91
N LYS A 54 -1.72 14.52 -4.53
CA LYS A 54 -2.71 15.36 -3.85
C LYS A 54 -3.89 14.56 -3.30
N GLU A 55 -4.36 13.57 -4.06
CA GLU A 55 -5.48 12.71 -3.66
C GLU A 55 -5.03 11.75 -2.55
N PHE A 56 -3.83 11.20 -2.66
CA PHE A 56 -3.21 10.37 -1.62
C PHE A 56 -3.06 11.13 -0.30
N ASP A 57 -2.54 12.36 -0.36
CA ASP A 57 -2.36 13.21 0.82
C ASP A 57 -3.69 13.64 1.44
N GLU A 58 -4.70 13.94 0.62
CA GLU A 58 -6.06 14.24 1.10
C GLU A 58 -6.71 13.05 1.82
N ILE A 59 -6.49 11.83 1.33
CA ILE A 59 -7.06 10.61 1.92
C ILE A 59 -6.30 10.19 3.19
N PHE A 60 -4.97 10.17 3.16
CA PHE A 60 -4.13 9.56 4.19
C PHE A 60 -3.37 10.56 5.07
N GLY A 61 -3.46 11.85 4.79
CA GLY A 61 -2.73 12.91 5.53
C GLY A 61 -3.11 13.04 7.00
N SER A 62 -4.26 12.49 7.41
CA SER A 62 -4.63 12.36 8.83
C SER A 62 -3.87 11.25 9.56
N LEU A 63 -3.29 10.27 8.85
CA LEU A 63 -2.65 9.09 9.41
C LEU A 63 -1.13 9.23 9.57
N THR A 64 -0.53 10.27 9.01
CA THR A 64 0.93 10.48 9.05
C THR A 64 1.25 11.96 8.91
N ASP A 65 2.32 12.41 9.57
CA ASP A 65 2.76 13.81 9.50
C ASP A 65 3.28 14.20 8.11
N ASP A 66 3.72 13.20 7.33
CA ASP A 66 4.21 13.35 5.96
C ASP A 66 3.86 12.10 5.15
N THR A 67 3.08 12.27 4.09
CA THR A 67 2.64 11.18 3.21
C THR A 67 3.60 10.95 2.04
N GLU A 68 4.47 11.91 1.73
CA GLU A 68 5.33 11.91 0.54
C GLU A 68 6.30 10.72 0.48
N PRO A 69 6.94 10.28 1.59
CA PRO A 69 7.83 9.13 1.55
C PRO A 69 7.10 7.84 1.17
N ILE A 70 5.90 7.62 1.71
CA ILE A 70 5.09 6.43 1.41
C ILE A 70 4.59 6.50 -0.03
N PHE A 71 4.05 7.65 -0.45
CA PHE A 71 3.57 7.85 -1.82
C PHE A 71 4.68 7.61 -2.84
N THR A 72 5.85 8.23 -2.64
CA THR A 72 6.98 8.13 -3.55
C THR A 72 7.43 6.69 -3.74
N GLN A 73 7.39 5.91 -2.66
CA GLN A 73 7.84 4.54 -2.67
C GLN A 73 6.80 3.56 -3.25
N LEU A 74 5.50 3.86 -3.11
CA LEU A 74 4.42 3.11 -3.75
C LEU A 74 4.22 3.45 -5.24
N ALA A 75 4.64 4.65 -5.65
CA ALA A 75 4.35 5.19 -6.97
C ALA A 75 4.83 4.26 -8.09
N ASN A 76 3.96 4.03 -9.07
CA ASN A 76 4.38 3.34 -10.28
C ASN A 76 5.33 4.25 -11.07
N HIS A 77 6.55 3.78 -11.31
CA HIS A 77 7.53 4.49 -12.14
C HIS A 77 7.23 4.28 -13.63
N GLU A 78 6.11 4.82 -14.10
CA GLU A 78 5.83 4.94 -15.53
C GLU A 78 6.48 6.23 -16.05
N GLU A 79 7.49 6.11 -16.92
CA GLU A 79 8.34 7.24 -17.38
C GLU A 79 7.58 8.38 -18.09
N LYS A 80 6.30 8.21 -18.42
CA LYS A 80 5.53 9.12 -19.29
C LYS A 80 4.25 9.66 -18.68
N THR A 81 3.89 9.24 -17.47
CA THR A 81 2.67 9.66 -16.79
C THR A 81 3.01 10.32 -15.46
N GLU A 82 2.10 11.14 -14.97
CA GLU A 82 2.21 11.66 -13.62
C GLU A 82 2.28 10.48 -12.64
N LYS A 83 3.15 10.58 -11.64
CA LYS A 83 3.31 9.51 -10.63
C LYS A 83 1.96 9.30 -9.96
N ALA A 84 1.54 8.06 -9.91
CA ALA A 84 0.33 7.64 -9.23
C ALA A 84 0.58 6.32 -8.50
N VAL A 85 -0.11 6.15 -7.38
CA VAL A 85 -0.13 4.91 -6.61
C VAL A 85 -1.41 4.14 -6.89
N ASP A 86 -1.39 2.83 -6.68
CA ASP A 86 -2.59 2.01 -6.69
C ASP A 86 -3.33 2.16 -5.35
N LEU A 87 -4.65 2.37 -5.41
CA LEU A 87 -5.47 2.58 -4.22
C LEU A 87 -5.48 1.35 -3.30
N TYR A 88 -5.62 0.16 -3.86
CA TYR A 88 -5.69 -1.09 -3.10
C TYR A 88 -4.33 -1.44 -2.50
N GLU A 89 -3.23 -1.19 -3.21
CA GLU A 89 -1.87 -1.31 -2.64
C GLU A 89 -1.68 -0.36 -1.46
N SER A 90 -2.22 0.86 -1.55
CA SER A 90 -2.15 1.87 -0.50
C SER A 90 -2.93 1.43 0.74
N LEU A 91 -4.21 1.08 0.59
CA LEU A 91 -5.06 0.61 1.69
C LEU A 91 -4.49 -0.65 2.35
N ALA A 92 -4.01 -1.61 1.54
CA ALA A 92 -3.41 -2.83 2.06
C ALA A 92 -2.14 -2.53 2.87
N LEU A 93 -1.27 -1.67 2.37
CA LEU A 93 -0.05 -1.28 3.08
C LEU A 93 -0.36 -0.60 4.41
N ILE A 94 -1.21 0.42 4.40
CA ILE A 94 -1.56 1.18 5.60
C ILE A 94 -2.19 0.24 6.65
N CYS A 95 -3.07 -0.67 6.23
CA CYS A 95 -3.65 -1.69 7.10
C CYS A 95 -2.57 -2.58 7.73
N LEU A 96 -1.64 -3.11 6.94
CA LEU A 96 -0.57 -3.99 7.42
C LEU A 96 0.30 -3.32 8.49
N PHE A 97 0.59 -2.03 8.33
CA PHE A 97 1.41 -1.24 9.25
C PHE A 97 0.64 -0.61 10.42
N SER A 98 -0.68 -0.63 10.40
CA SER A 98 -1.51 -0.11 11.51
C SER A 98 -1.20 -0.79 12.85
N GLY A 99 -1.58 -0.16 13.96
CA GLY A 99 -1.42 -0.66 15.32
C GLY A 99 -2.44 -1.73 15.74
N ASP A 100 -3.32 -2.16 14.83
CA ASP A 100 -4.43 -3.06 15.14
C ASP A 100 -3.99 -4.53 15.32
N LEU A 101 -4.89 -5.34 15.87
CA LEU A 101 -4.71 -6.78 15.99
C LEU A 101 -4.60 -7.44 14.60
N PHE A 102 -3.81 -8.50 14.52
CA PHE A 102 -3.59 -9.22 13.26
C PHE A 102 -4.91 -9.71 12.66
N GLU A 103 -5.81 -10.25 13.48
CA GLU A 103 -7.12 -10.74 13.08
C GLU A 103 -7.97 -9.64 12.44
N ASN A 104 -7.95 -8.43 13.02
CA ASN A 104 -8.67 -7.29 12.50
C ASN A 104 -8.09 -6.87 11.13
N LYS A 105 -6.76 -6.88 10.98
CA LYS A 105 -6.09 -6.57 9.71
C LYS A 105 -6.45 -7.56 8.62
N ILE A 106 -6.45 -8.85 8.95
CA ILE A 106 -6.85 -9.90 8.01
C ILE A 106 -8.32 -9.74 7.62
N HIS A 107 -9.19 -9.44 8.59
CA HIS A 107 -10.60 -9.21 8.30
C HIS A 107 -10.81 -8.01 7.38
N PHE A 108 -10.12 -6.90 7.61
CA PHE A 108 -10.17 -5.74 6.74
C PHE A 108 -9.68 -6.05 5.33
N ILE A 109 -8.53 -6.70 5.19
CA ILE A 109 -7.99 -7.10 3.88
C ILE A 109 -8.96 -8.04 3.17
N PHE A 110 -9.55 -9.00 3.87
CA PHE A 110 -10.55 -9.88 3.30
C PHE A 110 -11.73 -9.08 2.72
N ARG A 111 -12.32 -8.17 3.50
CA ARG A 111 -13.45 -7.34 3.05
C ARG A 111 -13.07 -6.37 1.93
N LEU A 112 -11.82 -5.91 1.88
CA LEU A 112 -11.33 -5.02 0.83
C LEU A 112 -11.32 -5.69 -0.56
N PHE A 113 -11.16 -7.01 -0.63
CA PHE A 113 -11.06 -7.77 -1.88
C PHE A 113 -12.24 -8.70 -2.17
N ASP A 114 -13.19 -8.80 -1.25
CA ASP A 114 -14.51 -9.44 -1.44
C ASP A 114 -15.40 -8.50 -2.27
N PHE A 115 -15.14 -8.45 -3.59
CA PHE A 115 -15.72 -7.44 -4.47
C PHE A 115 -17.21 -7.67 -4.71
N ASP A 116 -17.65 -8.93 -4.66
CA ASP A 116 -19.05 -9.30 -4.81
C ASP A 116 -19.84 -9.34 -3.48
N ASN A 117 -19.17 -9.09 -2.35
CA ASN A 117 -19.72 -9.19 -1.00
C ASN A 117 -20.36 -10.56 -0.73
N SER A 118 -19.76 -11.63 -1.26
CA SER A 118 -20.23 -13.00 -1.07
C SER A 118 -19.90 -13.57 0.31
N ASP A 119 -19.16 -12.83 1.14
CA ASP A 119 -18.53 -13.31 2.38
C ASP A 119 -17.55 -14.47 2.11
N SER A 120 -17.04 -14.56 0.88
CA SER A 120 -16.04 -15.53 0.44
C SER A 120 -15.08 -14.86 -0.56
N LEU A 121 -13.84 -15.34 -0.66
CA LEU A 121 -12.94 -14.89 -1.73
C LEU A 121 -12.92 -15.92 -2.84
N GLU A 122 -13.35 -15.52 -4.03
CA GLU A 122 -13.13 -16.32 -5.23
C GLU A 122 -11.62 -16.45 -5.52
N LYS A 123 -11.26 -17.44 -6.34
CA LYS A 123 -9.85 -17.72 -6.66
C LYS A 123 -9.12 -16.50 -7.22
N THR A 124 -9.80 -15.73 -8.07
CA THR A 124 -9.31 -14.49 -8.66
C THR A 124 -9.10 -13.41 -7.59
N GLU A 125 -10.07 -13.20 -6.72
CA GLU A 125 -9.99 -12.23 -5.60
C GLU A 125 -8.87 -12.58 -4.64
N LEU A 126 -8.66 -13.86 -4.33
CA LEU A 126 -7.54 -14.32 -3.52
C LEU A 126 -6.20 -14.02 -4.21
N ILE A 127 -6.08 -14.26 -5.51
CA ILE A 127 -4.86 -13.90 -6.27
C ILE A 127 -4.63 -12.39 -6.19
N PHE A 128 -5.66 -11.57 -6.39
CA PHE A 128 -5.57 -10.12 -6.29
C PHE A 128 -5.14 -9.68 -4.89
N THR A 129 -5.75 -10.23 -3.84
CA THR A 129 -5.42 -9.96 -2.44
C THR A 129 -3.94 -10.18 -2.16
N ILE A 130 -3.43 -11.37 -2.47
CA ILE A 130 -2.04 -11.75 -2.21
C ILE A 130 -1.09 -10.91 -3.07
N CYS A 131 -1.42 -10.73 -4.35
CA CYS A 131 -0.62 -9.94 -5.28
C CYS A 131 -0.47 -8.49 -4.79
N THR A 132 -1.56 -7.84 -4.39
CA THR A 132 -1.57 -6.45 -3.91
C THR A 132 -0.82 -6.28 -2.59
N CYS A 133 -1.00 -7.19 -1.63
CA CYS A 133 -0.25 -7.16 -0.37
C CYS A 133 1.25 -7.38 -0.61
N VAL A 134 1.64 -8.35 -1.43
CA VAL A 134 3.05 -8.60 -1.72
C VAL A 134 3.66 -7.47 -2.54
N LYS A 135 2.95 -6.92 -3.53
CA LYS A 135 3.43 -5.79 -4.33
C LYS A 135 3.70 -4.56 -3.49
N SER A 136 2.77 -4.16 -2.64
CA SER A 136 2.95 -3.00 -1.75
C SER A 136 4.15 -3.19 -0.82
N LEU A 137 4.32 -4.39 -0.26
CA LEU A 137 5.50 -4.75 0.53
C LEU A 137 6.80 -4.81 -0.30
N CYS A 138 6.78 -5.32 -1.52
CA CYS A 138 7.98 -5.30 -2.36
C CYS A 138 8.39 -3.88 -2.73
N LYS A 139 7.43 -3.02 -3.06
CA LYS A 139 7.64 -1.61 -3.37
C LYS A 139 8.26 -0.87 -2.20
N ILE A 140 7.69 -0.98 -1.00
CA ILE A 140 8.18 -0.25 0.18
C ILE A 140 9.64 -0.60 0.56
N TRP A 141 10.08 -1.83 0.27
CA TRP A 141 11.43 -2.28 0.59
C TRP A 141 12.36 -2.30 -0.64
N ASN A 142 11.92 -1.78 -1.79
CA ASN A 142 12.68 -1.82 -3.05
C ASN A 142 13.13 -3.24 -3.46
N ILE A 143 12.28 -4.24 -3.23
CA ILE A 143 12.51 -5.64 -3.59
C ILE A 143 11.81 -5.94 -4.92
N LEU A 144 12.38 -6.85 -5.70
CA LEU A 144 11.78 -7.30 -6.95
C LEU A 144 10.38 -7.90 -6.70
N ILE A 145 9.39 -7.35 -7.39
CA ILE A 145 8.02 -7.85 -7.36
C ILE A 145 7.97 -9.23 -8.07
N PRO A 146 7.42 -10.28 -7.44
CA PRO A 146 7.23 -11.57 -8.08
C PRO A 146 6.33 -11.47 -9.33
N LYS A 147 6.55 -12.35 -10.31
CA LYS A 147 5.71 -12.40 -11.51
C LYS A 147 4.35 -13.04 -11.21
N GLN A 148 3.39 -12.82 -12.11
CA GLN A 148 2.02 -13.31 -11.96
C GLN A 148 1.94 -14.83 -11.70
N GLU A 149 2.80 -15.62 -12.35
CA GLU A 149 2.80 -17.08 -12.24
C GLU A 149 3.10 -17.56 -10.82
N PHE A 150 3.86 -16.79 -10.05
CA PHE A 150 4.11 -17.08 -8.63
C PHE A 150 2.82 -17.01 -7.81
N PHE A 151 2.00 -15.97 -8.02
CA PHE A 151 0.75 -15.77 -7.29
C PHE A 151 -0.31 -16.80 -7.70
N GLU A 152 -0.38 -17.15 -8.98
CA GLU A 152 -1.24 -18.23 -9.47
C GLU A 152 -0.87 -19.58 -8.84
N GLY A 153 0.44 -19.86 -8.70
CA GLY A 153 0.92 -21.07 -8.02
C GLY A 153 0.56 -21.14 -6.54
N ILE A 154 0.59 -20.01 -5.82
CA ILE A 154 0.12 -19.93 -4.43
C ILE A 154 -1.37 -20.24 -4.35
N SER A 155 -2.18 -19.58 -5.19
CA SER A 155 -3.62 -19.79 -5.23
C SER A 155 -3.97 -21.25 -5.55
N GLN A 156 -3.32 -21.87 -6.53
CA GLN A 156 -3.52 -23.30 -6.84
C GLN A 156 -3.22 -24.24 -5.66
N LYS A 157 -2.29 -23.87 -4.78
CA LYS A 157 -1.90 -24.70 -3.64
C LYS A 157 -2.81 -24.55 -2.42
N TYR A 158 -3.35 -23.36 -2.20
CA TYR A 158 -4.04 -23.01 -0.96
C TYR A 158 -5.51 -22.64 -1.11
N TYR A 159 -6.02 -22.52 -2.34
CA TYR A 159 -7.45 -22.40 -2.60
C TYR A 159 -8.10 -23.78 -2.43
N ILE A 160 -8.98 -23.92 -1.43
CA ILE A 160 -9.68 -25.16 -1.08
C ILE A 160 -11.11 -25.09 -1.60
#